data_AF-A0A243RJY0-F1
#
_entry.id   AF-A0A243RJY0-F1
#
_cell.length_a   1.000
_cell.length_b   1.000
_cell.length_c   1.000
_cell.angle_alpha   90.00
_cell.angle_beta   90.00
_cell.angle_gamma   90.00
#
_symmetry.space_group_name_H-M   'P 1'
#
loop_
_entity.id
_entity.type
_entity.pdbx_description
1 polymer ?
#
loop_
_entity_poly.entity_id
_entity_poly.type
_entity_poly.pdbx_seq_one_letter_code
_entity_poly.pdbx_strand_id
1 'polypeptide(L)'
;MRHPLGPVFRRATVGVLALAAMWATSSSPAAAPAAAPAPEAESLGFAQRHLTLQHGGIVRAANASITCRTAQGPSCPDAQAGGSGVNGDFDMFYVDVDRDPNTYNSSRAEVRLPNGSRVTYARLYWGGNLRVGEQKPPQDNGRVLIAEPGGEYKELVADTTVGHRAADGMDAFQASADVTRL
;
A
#
# COMPACT_ATOMS: atom_id res chain seq x y z
N MET A 1 26.25 74.92 -60.24
CA MET A 1 26.60 73.90 -61.25
C MET A 1 27.50 72.86 -60.60
N ARG A 2 27.15 71.57 -60.78
CA ARG A 2 27.92 70.35 -60.49
C ARG A 2 27.86 69.79 -59.05
N HIS A 3 27.05 68.75 -58.89
CA HIS A 3 27.32 67.61 -58.02
C HIS A 3 28.62 66.90 -58.46
N PRO A 4 29.28 66.17 -57.55
CA PRO A 4 29.16 64.71 -57.66
C PRO A 4 29.01 63.98 -56.31
N LEU A 5 28.64 62.71 -56.47
CA LEU A 5 28.18 61.71 -55.51
C LEU A 5 29.31 60.85 -54.92
N GLY A 6 29.07 60.33 -53.70
CA GLY A 6 29.49 58.99 -53.26
C GLY A 6 30.24 58.94 -51.91
N PRO A 7 30.26 57.80 -51.19
CA PRO A 7 29.29 56.70 -51.10
C PRO A 7 28.80 56.44 -49.65
N VAL A 8 27.74 55.62 -49.59
CA VAL A 8 27.00 55.19 -48.40
C VAL A 8 27.77 54.14 -47.60
N PHE A 9 27.92 54.33 -46.29
CA PHE A 9 28.25 53.24 -45.35
C PHE A 9 27.12 53.06 -44.34
N ARG A 10 26.38 51.96 -44.50
CA ARG A 10 25.40 51.44 -43.55
C ARG A 10 26.12 50.99 -42.28
N ARG A 11 25.81 51.58 -41.13
CA ARG A 11 26.15 51.00 -39.83
C ARG A 11 25.02 50.05 -39.42
N ALA A 12 25.23 48.75 -39.65
CA ALA A 12 24.43 47.71 -39.03
C ALA A 12 25.08 47.37 -37.68
N THR A 13 24.44 47.78 -36.58
CA THR A 13 24.79 47.34 -35.23
C THR A 13 24.26 45.92 -35.03
N VAL A 14 25.16 44.94 -35.01
CA VAL A 14 24.87 43.56 -34.61
C VAL A 14 24.80 43.52 -33.09
N GLY A 15 23.58 43.44 -32.54
CA GLY A 15 23.35 43.15 -31.13
C GLY A 15 23.40 41.65 -30.87
N VAL A 16 24.36 41.19 -30.09
CA VAL A 16 24.46 39.80 -29.64
C VAL A 16 23.42 39.58 -28.53
N LEU A 17 22.32 38.88 -28.84
CA LEU A 17 21.37 38.36 -27.86
C LEU A 17 21.94 37.05 -27.28
N ALA A 18 22.49 37.13 -26.06
CA ALA A 18 22.85 35.95 -25.29
C ALA A 18 21.57 35.30 -24.73
N LEU A 19 21.16 34.16 -25.28
CA LEU A 19 20.15 33.29 -24.65
C LEU A 19 20.79 32.62 -23.43
N ALA A 20 20.40 33.05 -22.23
CA ALA A 20 20.64 32.28 -21.02
C ALA A 20 19.59 31.16 -20.96
N ALA A 21 19.99 29.94 -21.32
CA ALA A 21 19.20 28.74 -21.04
C ALA A 21 19.19 28.50 -19.52
N MET A 22 18.11 28.90 -18.85
CA MET A 22 17.87 28.52 -17.46
C MET A 22 17.46 27.05 -17.43
N TRP A 23 18.36 26.20 -16.96
CA TRP A 23 18.04 24.81 -16.66
C TRP A 23 17.16 24.82 -15.41
N ALA A 24 15.85 24.71 -15.59
CA ALA A 24 14.96 24.39 -14.50
C ALA A 24 15.30 22.97 -14.06
N THR A 25 16.02 22.85 -12.94
CA THR A 25 16.21 21.57 -12.27
C THR A 25 14.84 21.13 -11.76
N SER A 26 14.16 20.28 -12.54
CA SER A 26 13.01 19.50 -12.09
C SER A 26 13.47 18.64 -10.93
N SER A 27 13.35 19.20 -9.73
CA SER A 27 13.56 18.48 -8.48
C SER A 27 12.37 17.56 -8.34
N SER A 28 12.53 16.30 -8.74
CA SER A 28 11.59 15.25 -8.36
C SER A 28 11.44 15.29 -6.84
N PRO A 29 10.21 15.20 -6.29
CA PRO A 29 10.07 15.07 -4.84
C PRO A 29 10.81 13.79 -4.44
N ALA A 30 11.87 13.94 -3.65
CA ALA A 30 12.52 12.81 -3.02
C ALA A 30 11.44 12.09 -2.21
N ALA A 31 11.29 10.78 -2.44
CA ALA A 31 10.44 9.94 -1.62
C ALA A 31 10.83 10.18 -0.15
N ALA A 32 9.86 10.54 0.69
CA ALA A 32 10.09 10.64 2.11
C ALA A 32 10.67 9.31 2.59
N PRO A 33 11.73 9.31 3.43
CA PRO A 33 12.25 8.06 3.96
C PRO A 33 11.12 7.30 4.64
N ALA A 34 10.99 6.00 4.31
CA ALA A 34 10.04 5.12 4.96
C ALA A 34 10.24 5.23 6.47
N ALA A 35 9.14 5.49 7.21
CA ALA A 35 9.20 5.53 8.66
C ALA A 35 9.76 4.19 9.17
N ALA A 36 10.73 4.24 10.08
CA ALA A 36 11.23 3.04 10.70
C ALA A 36 10.08 2.26 11.37
N PRO A 37 10.05 0.92 11.26
CA PRO A 37 8.98 0.12 11.85
C PRO A 37 8.90 0.39 13.36
N ALA A 38 7.67 0.56 13.85
CA ALA A 38 7.43 0.71 15.28
C ALA A 38 7.91 -0.55 16.04
N PRO A 39 8.50 -0.40 17.24
CA PRO A 39 8.86 -1.57 18.05
C PRO A 39 7.61 -2.38 18.36
N GLU A 40 7.79 -3.69 18.44
CA GLU A 40 6.67 -4.59 18.71
C GLU A 40 6.21 -4.50 20.16
N ALA A 41 4.89 -4.42 20.38
CA ALA A 41 4.29 -4.45 21.71
C ALA A 41 3.78 -5.85 22.09
N GLU A 42 3.95 -6.24 23.36
CA GLU A 42 3.50 -7.54 23.89
C GLU A 42 1.98 -7.74 23.83
N SER A 43 1.21 -6.67 23.95
CA SER A 43 -0.26 -6.72 23.90
C SER A 43 -0.87 -5.50 23.20
N LEU A 44 -2.07 -5.69 22.65
CA LEU A 44 -2.81 -4.61 22.02
C LEU A 44 -3.43 -3.77 23.12
N GLY A 45 -2.87 -2.59 23.37
CA GLY A 45 -3.53 -1.60 24.21
C GLY A 45 -4.91 -1.27 23.65
N PHE A 46 -5.94 -1.40 24.49
CA PHE A 46 -7.29 -0.91 24.19
C PHE A 46 -7.32 0.62 24.27
N ALA A 47 -6.66 1.25 23.31
CA ALA A 47 -6.57 2.70 23.18
C ALA A 47 -7.39 3.18 21.98
N GLN A 48 -7.95 4.37 22.11
CA GLN A 48 -8.69 5.03 21.04
C GLN A 48 -7.78 5.24 19.81
N ARG A 49 -8.19 4.70 18.66
CA ARG A 49 -7.45 4.83 17.39
C ARG A 49 -7.78 6.11 16.61
N HIS A 50 -9.01 6.59 16.72
CA HIS A 50 -9.47 7.84 16.14
C HIS A 50 -10.73 8.32 16.87
N LEU A 51 -10.91 9.63 16.98
CA LEU A 51 -12.12 10.26 17.51
C LEU A 51 -12.46 11.48 16.66
N THR A 52 -13.70 11.56 16.23
CA THR A 52 -14.24 12.69 15.49
C THR A 52 -15.75 12.78 15.75
N LEU A 53 -16.29 13.99 15.63
CA LEU A 53 -17.72 14.25 15.57
C LEU A 53 -18.01 14.87 14.21
N GLN A 54 -18.62 14.08 13.32
CA GLN A 54 -18.90 14.50 11.94
C GLN A 54 -20.13 13.78 11.39
N HIS A 55 -20.78 14.39 10.40
CA HIS A 55 -21.75 13.69 9.57
C HIS A 55 -21.00 12.82 8.55
N GLY A 56 -21.34 11.55 8.48
CA GLY A 56 -20.68 10.59 7.60
C GLY A 56 -21.04 9.16 7.94
N GLY A 57 -20.22 8.22 7.48
CA GLY A 57 -20.39 6.80 7.77
C GLY A 57 -19.05 6.10 7.95
N ILE A 58 -19.11 4.87 8.43
CA ILE A 58 -17.98 3.96 8.51
C ILE A 58 -18.22 2.87 7.49
N VAL A 59 -17.23 2.59 6.67
CA VAL A 59 -17.21 1.43 5.77
C VAL A 59 -16.01 0.57 6.11
N ARG A 60 -16.14 -0.74 5.90
CA ARG A 60 -15.05 -1.69 6.07
C ARG A 60 -15.12 -2.71 4.95
N ALA A 61 -13.95 -3.08 4.45
CA ALA A 61 -13.77 -4.28 3.65
C ALA A 61 -12.78 -5.21 4.36
N ALA A 62 -12.86 -6.49 4.04
CA ALA A 62 -11.93 -7.50 4.51
C ALA A 62 -11.78 -8.59 3.45
N ASN A 63 -10.65 -9.27 3.49
CA ASN A 63 -10.34 -10.44 2.68
C ASN A 63 -9.78 -11.55 3.59
N ALA A 64 -9.57 -12.71 2.99
CA ALA A 64 -8.82 -13.80 3.59
C ALA A 64 -7.52 -13.99 2.81
N SER A 65 -6.43 -14.30 3.52
CA SER A 65 -5.12 -14.61 2.92
C SER A 65 -4.96 -16.09 2.60
N ILE A 66 -5.85 -16.94 3.13
CA ILE A 66 -5.89 -18.39 2.89
C ILE A 66 -7.31 -18.83 2.55
N THR A 67 -7.45 -19.91 1.80
CA THR A 67 -8.73 -20.52 1.44
C THR A 67 -8.57 -22.04 1.27
N CYS A 68 -9.68 -22.77 1.15
CA CYS A 68 -9.68 -24.22 0.91
C CYS A 68 -9.70 -24.57 -0.58
N ARG A 69 -9.04 -25.66 -1.00
CA ARG A 69 -9.18 -26.22 -2.36
C ARG A 69 -10.42 -27.12 -2.45
N THR A 70 -11.10 -27.05 -3.58
CA THR A 70 -12.29 -27.88 -3.88
C THR A 70 -11.97 -29.38 -4.08
N ALA A 71 -10.69 -29.74 -4.13
CA ALA A 71 -10.26 -31.08 -4.53
C ALA A 71 -10.42 -32.16 -3.45
N GLN A 72 -10.68 -31.81 -2.18
CA GLN A 72 -10.67 -32.76 -1.06
C GLN A 72 -11.66 -32.37 0.05
N GLY A 73 -12.55 -33.28 0.46
CA GLY A 73 -13.34 -33.14 1.69
C GLY A 73 -14.56 -32.22 1.61
N PRO A 74 -15.15 -31.79 2.74
CA PRO A 74 -16.42 -31.04 2.83
C PRO A 74 -16.54 -29.89 1.81
N SER A 75 -17.75 -29.45 1.52
CA SER A 75 -18.03 -28.45 0.46
C SER A 75 -17.32 -27.12 0.74
N CYS A 76 -16.10 -27.00 0.23
CA CYS A 76 -15.33 -25.77 0.27
C CYS A 76 -16.09 -24.57 -0.31
N PRO A 77 -16.88 -24.70 -1.40
CA PRO A 77 -17.75 -23.62 -1.87
C PRO A 77 -18.75 -23.14 -0.81
N ASP A 78 -19.33 -24.05 -0.01
CA ASP A 78 -20.27 -23.68 1.05
C ASP A 78 -19.55 -22.91 2.16
N ALA A 79 -18.36 -23.36 2.59
CA ALA A 79 -17.55 -22.65 3.58
C ALA A 79 -17.11 -21.25 3.07
N GLN A 80 -16.72 -21.15 1.80
CA GLN A 80 -16.39 -19.87 1.15
C GLN A 80 -17.59 -18.93 1.04
N ALA A 81 -18.80 -19.47 0.95
CA ALA A 81 -20.06 -18.71 0.97
C ALA A 81 -20.52 -18.31 2.38
N GLY A 82 -19.73 -18.59 3.43
CA GLY A 82 -20.05 -18.29 4.83
C GLY A 82 -20.74 -19.43 5.58
N GLY A 83 -20.75 -20.63 5.03
CA GLY A 83 -21.16 -21.85 5.71
C GLY A 83 -20.20 -22.25 6.82
N SER A 84 -20.56 -23.30 7.57
CA SER A 84 -19.72 -23.83 8.64
C SER A 84 -18.48 -24.54 8.08
N GLY A 85 -17.35 -24.38 8.75
CA GLY A 85 -16.10 -25.07 8.42
C GLY A 85 -15.01 -24.76 9.44
N VAL A 86 -14.12 -25.72 9.66
CA VAL A 86 -12.88 -25.52 10.42
C VAL A 86 -11.69 -25.80 9.53
N ASN A 87 -10.60 -25.03 9.67
CA ASN A 87 -9.45 -25.12 8.77
C ASN A 87 -8.86 -26.54 8.65
N GLY A 88 -8.94 -27.35 9.72
CA GLY A 88 -8.42 -28.72 9.75
C GLY A 88 -9.19 -29.72 8.87
N ASP A 89 -10.41 -29.39 8.45
CA ASP A 89 -11.24 -30.27 7.60
C ASP A 89 -10.96 -30.08 6.10
N PHE A 90 -10.15 -29.09 5.74
CA PHE A 90 -9.90 -28.70 4.36
C PHE A 90 -8.41 -28.72 4.02
N ASP A 91 -8.11 -28.99 2.75
CA ASP A 91 -6.80 -28.69 2.17
C ASP A 91 -6.66 -27.17 2.00
N MET A 92 -6.04 -26.52 2.98
CA MET A 92 -5.84 -25.08 3.03
C MET A 92 -4.65 -24.64 2.16
N PHE A 93 -4.81 -23.52 1.46
CA PHE A 93 -3.77 -22.92 0.64
C PHE A 93 -3.86 -21.38 0.63
N TYR A 94 -2.80 -20.72 0.16
CA TYR A 94 -2.77 -19.26 0.08
C TYR A 94 -3.63 -18.74 -1.06
N VAL A 95 -4.39 -17.68 -0.78
CA VAL A 95 -5.05 -16.91 -1.83
C VAL A 95 -3.98 -16.16 -2.60
N ASP A 96 -3.98 -16.31 -3.92
CA ASP A 96 -3.11 -15.58 -4.83
C ASP A 96 -3.92 -15.16 -6.07
N VAL A 97 -4.16 -13.86 -6.19
CA VAL A 97 -5.02 -13.23 -7.21
C VAL A 97 -4.25 -12.28 -8.12
N ASP A 98 -2.93 -12.19 -7.98
CA ASP A 98 -2.06 -11.39 -8.84
C ASP A 98 -1.21 -12.30 -9.75
N ARG A 99 -0.14 -11.75 -10.34
CA ARG A 99 0.79 -12.49 -11.20
C ARG A 99 2.25 -12.19 -10.83
N ASP A 100 2.48 -11.60 -9.66
CA ASP A 100 3.82 -11.21 -9.23
C ASP A 100 4.51 -12.42 -8.57
N PRO A 101 5.56 -12.99 -9.18
CA PRO A 101 6.24 -14.15 -8.60
C PRO A 101 6.99 -13.82 -7.30
N ASN A 102 7.07 -12.55 -6.91
CA ASN A 102 7.71 -12.10 -5.68
C ASN A 102 6.72 -11.98 -4.51
N THR A 103 5.41 -12.12 -4.74
CA THR A 103 4.42 -12.16 -3.67
C THR A 103 4.24 -13.59 -3.20
N TYR A 104 4.22 -13.79 -1.87
CA TYR A 104 3.98 -15.11 -1.30
C TYR A 104 2.49 -15.49 -1.38
N ASN A 105 1.63 -14.50 -1.25
CA ASN A 105 0.19 -14.58 -1.41
C ASN A 105 -0.32 -13.19 -1.76
N SER A 106 -1.50 -13.12 -2.36
CA SER A 106 -2.14 -11.86 -2.72
C SER A 106 -3.65 -11.98 -2.64
N SER A 107 -4.31 -10.99 -2.07
CA SER A 107 -5.77 -11.00 -1.90
C SER A 107 -6.33 -9.60 -2.08
N ARG A 108 -7.61 -9.50 -2.38
CA ARG A 108 -8.27 -8.22 -2.69
C ARG A 108 -9.58 -8.07 -1.94
N ALA A 109 -9.90 -6.83 -1.59
CA ALA A 109 -11.18 -6.45 -1.05
C ALA A 109 -11.58 -5.10 -1.65
N GLU A 110 -12.87 -4.84 -1.77
CA GLU A 110 -13.39 -3.59 -2.33
C GLU A 110 -14.00 -2.74 -1.22
N VAL A 111 -13.49 -1.52 -1.06
CA VAL A 111 -14.09 -0.50 -0.18
C VAL A 111 -15.02 0.36 -1.04
N ARG A 112 -16.33 0.17 -0.88
CA ARG A 112 -17.35 0.94 -1.61
C ARG A 112 -17.72 2.21 -0.85
N LEU A 113 -17.49 3.35 -1.49
CA LEU A 113 -17.81 4.68 -0.95
C LEU A 113 -18.82 5.40 -1.85
N PRO A 114 -19.77 6.17 -1.29
CA PRO A 114 -20.57 7.11 -2.07
C PRO A 114 -19.67 8.07 -2.88
N ASN A 115 -20.12 8.45 -4.08
CA ASN A 115 -19.38 9.41 -4.90
C ASN A 115 -19.18 10.74 -4.15
N GLY A 116 -17.99 11.34 -4.25
CA GLY A 116 -17.64 12.56 -3.52
C GLY A 116 -17.33 12.37 -2.04
N SER A 117 -17.22 11.13 -1.54
CA SER A 117 -16.80 10.87 -0.16
C SER A 117 -15.42 11.43 0.14
N ARG A 118 -15.25 11.99 1.34
CA ARG A 118 -13.95 12.39 1.89
C ARG A 118 -13.56 11.47 3.03
N VAL A 119 -12.44 10.78 2.89
CA VAL A 119 -11.86 9.96 3.95
C VAL A 119 -11.20 10.90 4.97
N THR A 120 -11.69 10.88 6.22
CA THR A 120 -11.07 11.62 7.34
C THR A 120 -10.17 10.75 8.20
N TYR A 121 -10.33 9.43 8.11
CA TYR A 121 -9.50 8.43 8.76
C TYR A 121 -9.61 7.09 8.05
N ALA A 122 -8.49 6.41 7.84
CA ALA A 122 -8.45 5.03 7.37
C ALA A 122 -7.30 4.27 8.02
N ARG A 123 -7.54 2.98 8.31
CA ARG A 123 -6.54 2.12 8.92
C ARG A 123 -6.60 0.71 8.35
N LEU A 124 -5.46 0.19 7.96
CA LEU A 124 -5.30 -1.19 7.53
C LEU A 124 -4.86 -2.05 8.72
N TYR A 125 -5.44 -3.23 8.84
CA TYR A 125 -5.09 -4.25 9.83
C TYR A 125 -4.77 -5.55 9.09
N TRP A 126 -3.70 -6.22 9.50
CA TRP A 126 -3.32 -7.54 9.01
C TRP A 126 -2.74 -8.37 10.15
N GLY A 127 -2.61 -9.66 9.90
CA GLY A 127 -2.07 -10.61 10.87
C GLY A 127 -2.01 -11.99 10.27
N GLY A 128 -1.38 -12.90 11.00
CA GLY A 128 -1.18 -14.25 10.52
C GLY A 128 -0.56 -15.13 11.57
N ASN A 129 -0.32 -16.38 11.19
CA ASN A 129 0.43 -17.34 11.96
C ASN A 129 1.68 -17.75 11.16
N LEU A 130 2.86 -17.53 11.72
CA LEU A 130 4.13 -17.87 11.12
C LEU A 130 4.47 -19.35 11.22
N ARG A 131 3.76 -20.12 12.05
CA ARG A 131 3.98 -21.55 12.24
C ARG A 131 2.82 -22.35 11.64
N VAL A 132 2.94 -22.72 10.37
CA VAL A 132 1.93 -23.44 9.59
C VAL A 132 2.58 -24.46 8.65
N GLY A 133 2.82 -25.69 9.13
CA GLY A 133 3.58 -26.72 8.39
C GLY A 133 5.08 -26.41 8.21
N GLU A 134 5.45 -25.13 8.30
CA GLU A 134 6.80 -24.58 8.34
C GLU A 134 6.84 -23.38 9.32
N GLN A 135 8.06 -22.91 9.64
CA GLN A 135 8.27 -21.69 10.41
C GLN A 135 8.70 -20.55 9.48
N LYS A 136 7.91 -19.49 9.42
CA LYS A 136 8.20 -18.29 8.64
C LYS A 136 9.07 -17.30 9.41
N PRO A 137 9.96 -16.55 8.72
CA PRO A 137 10.76 -15.50 9.36
C PRO A 137 9.86 -14.34 9.82
N PRO A 138 9.99 -13.84 11.07
CA PRO A 138 9.13 -12.78 11.60
C PRO A 138 9.48 -11.37 11.13
N GLN A 139 10.61 -11.19 10.44
CA GLN A 139 11.17 -9.87 10.11
C GLN A 139 10.23 -9.02 9.24
N ASP A 140 9.36 -9.66 8.46
CA ASP A 140 8.42 -9.00 7.55
C ASP A 140 7.01 -8.81 8.14
N ASN A 141 6.74 -9.21 9.38
CA ASN A 141 5.41 -9.12 9.99
C ASN A 141 4.82 -7.70 9.98
N GLY A 142 5.69 -6.70 10.14
CA GLY A 142 5.33 -5.29 10.15
C GLY A 142 5.21 -4.68 8.75
N ARG A 143 5.18 -5.46 7.68
CA ARG A 143 5.24 -4.95 6.30
C ARG A 143 4.26 -5.69 5.39
N VAL A 144 3.56 -4.95 4.54
CA VAL A 144 2.71 -5.48 3.47
C VAL A 144 2.87 -4.66 2.20
N LEU A 145 2.50 -5.25 1.07
CA LEU A 145 2.35 -4.54 -0.20
C LEU A 145 0.85 -4.27 -0.45
N ILE A 146 0.50 -3.05 -0.87
CA ILE A 146 -0.87 -2.67 -1.21
C ILE A 146 -0.91 -1.99 -2.58
N ALA A 147 -1.91 -2.33 -3.39
CA ALA A 147 -2.15 -1.70 -4.68
C ALA A 147 -3.61 -1.22 -4.76
N GLU A 148 -3.80 -0.03 -5.31
CA GLU A 148 -5.11 0.48 -5.69
C GLU A 148 -5.58 -0.21 -6.99
N PRO A 149 -6.88 -0.17 -7.34
CA PRO A 149 -7.37 -0.74 -8.59
C PRO A 149 -6.59 -0.22 -9.81
N GLY A 150 -5.86 -1.12 -10.48
CA GLY A 150 -5.03 -0.80 -11.65
C GLY A 150 -3.72 -0.07 -11.34
N GLY A 151 -3.37 0.11 -10.07
CA GLY A 151 -2.09 0.67 -9.63
C GLY A 151 -1.01 -0.38 -9.40
N GLU A 152 0.19 0.10 -9.12
CA GLU A 152 1.35 -0.72 -8.73
C GLU A 152 1.38 -0.94 -7.21
N TYR A 153 2.09 -1.99 -6.77
CA TYR A 153 2.31 -2.24 -5.35
C TYR A 153 3.12 -1.13 -4.70
N LYS A 154 2.60 -0.62 -3.58
CA LYS A 154 3.27 0.29 -2.65
C LYS A 154 3.58 -0.47 -1.37
N GLU A 155 4.78 -0.28 -0.84
CA GLU A 155 5.13 -0.80 0.48
C GLU A 155 4.40 0.00 1.57
N LEU A 156 3.82 -0.72 2.54
CA LEU A 156 3.23 -0.17 3.74
C LEU A 156 3.90 -0.79 4.97
N VAL A 157 4.41 0.06 5.84
CA VAL A 157 5.05 -0.34 7.11
C VAL A 157 4.08 -0.06 8.25
N ALA A 158 3.98 -1.01 9.18
CA ALA A 158 3.17 -0.91 10.37
C ALA A 158 3.68 0.23 11.28
N ASP A 159 2.74 1.10 11.68
CA ASP A 159 2.96 2.01 12.83
C ASP A 159 2.60 1.33 14.16
N THR A 160 1.98 0.15 14.10
CA THR A 160 1.64 -0.67 15.27
C THR A 160 1.82 -2.14 14.92
N THR A 161 2.85 -2.76 15.47
CA THR A 161 3.08 -4.21 15.42
C THR A 161 2.88 -4.77 16.82
N VAL A 162 2.03 -5.78 16.97
CA VAL A 162 1.55 -6.22 18.28
C VAL A 162 1.36 -7.72 18.31
N GLY A 163 1.75 -8.31 19.44
CA GLY A 163 1.28 -9.62 19.85
C GLY A 163 1.85 -10.74 18.99
N HIS A 164 3.11 -10.62 18.54
CA HIS A 164 3.90 -11.79 18.18
C HIS A 164 3.95 -12.70 19.41
N ARG A 165 3.19 -13.79 19.34
CA ARG A 165 3.07 -14.73 20.43
C ARG A 165 3.27 -16.14 19.91
N ALA A 166 4.37 -16.73 20.34
CA ALA A 166 4.61 -18.14 20.22
C ALA A 166 3.99 -18.90 21.41
N ALA A 167 2.89 -19.61 21.18
CA ALA A 167 2.22 -20.43 22.20
C ALA A 167 1.42 -21.56 21.52
N ASP A 168 1.31 -22.72 22.18
CA ASP A 168 0.44 -23.83 21.77
C ASP A 168 0.57 -24.26 20.29
N GLY A 169 1.80 -24.29 19.78
CA GLY A 169 2.08 -24.66 18.38
C GLY A 169 1.79 -23.55 17.37
N MET A 170 1.36 -22.38 17.83
CA MET A 170 1.14 -21.18 17.02
C MET A 170 2.29 -20.19 17.18
N ASP A 171 2.43 -19.34 16.18
CA ASP A 171 3.31 -18.19 16.17
C ASP A 171 2.57 -17.01 15.52
N ALA A 172 1.59 -16.48 16.26
CA ALA A 172 0.63 -15.51 15.73
C ALA A 172 1.16 -14.09 15.85
N PHE A 173 0.79 -13.21 14.93
CA PHE A 173 1.08 -11.78 15.01
C PHE A 173 -0.08 -10.94 14.48
N GLN A 174 -0.12 -9.67 14.89
CA GLN A 174 -1.01 -8.67 14.32
C GLN A 174 -0.23 -7.38 14.06
N ALA A 175 -0.58 -6.68 12.99
CA ALA A 175 -0.01 -5.39 12.66
C ALA A 175 -1.05 -4.47 12.01
N SER A 176 -0.79 -3.17 12.04
CA SER A 176 -1.66 -2.16 11.45
C SER A 176 -0.92 -0.87 11.14
N ALA A 177 -1.45 -0.12 10.19
CA ALA A 177 -0.92 1.18 9.76
C ALA A 177 -2.05 2.15 9.44
N ASP A 178 -1.87 3.42 9.81
CA ASP A 178 -2.67 4.54 9.34
C ASP A 178 -2.44 4.72 7.84
N VAL A 179 -3.53 4.64 7.08
CA VAL A 179 -3.55 4.74 5.62
C VAL A 179 -4.42 5.90 5.14
N THR A 180 -4.66 6.88 6.00
CA THR A 180 -5.51 8.04 5.71
C THR A 180 -4.97 8.87 4.53
N ARG A 181 -3.67 8.76 4.20
CA ARG A 181 -2.99 9.53 3.15
C ARG A 181 -2.37 8.68 2.03
N LEU A 182 -2.82 7.44 1.83
CA LEU A 182 -2.32 6.57 0.75
C LEU A 182 -2.56 7.14 -0.67
#